data_AF-A0A7Y2HLY5-F1
#
_entry.id   AF-A0A7Y2HLY5-F1
#
_cell.length_a   1.000
_cell.length_b   1.000
_cell.length_c   1.000
_cell.angle_alpha   90.00
_cell.angle_beta   90.00
_cell.angle_gamma   90.00
#
_symmetry.space_group_name_H-M   'P 1'
#
loop_
_entity.id
_entity.type
_entity.pdbx_description
1 polymer ?
#
loop_
_entity_poly.entity_id
_entity_poly.type
_entity_poly.pdbx_seq_one_letter_code
_entity_poly.pdbx_strand_id
1 'polypeptide(L)' 'PGCRCGDVITGRCLPPECPLFGRVCTPVYPVGPCMVSSEGSCQAHFRYRGRTAEAAT' A
#
# COMPACT_ATOMS: atom_id res chain seq x y z
N PRO A 1 7.31 -7.92 11.55
CA PRO A 1 8.33 -8.20 10.51
C PRO A 1 7.67 -8.78 9.25
N GLY A 2 7.63 -8.01 8.15
CA GLY A 2 6.98 -8.42 6.89
C GLY A 2 6.24 -7.29 6.18
N CYS A 3 5.79 -6.29 6.94
CA CYS A 3 5.25 -5.06 6.38
C CYS A 3 6.39 -4.18 5.81
N ARG A 4 6.25 -3.72 4.56
CA ARG A 4 7.21 -2.83 3.88
C ARG A 4 6.82 -1.35 3.90
N CYS A 5 6.04 -0.89 4.89
CA CYS A 5 5.60 0.51 4.96
C CYS A 5 6.79 1.51 4.90
N GLY A 6 7.90 1.20 5.55
CA GLY A 6 9.11 2.04 5.50
C GLY A 6 9.68 2.19 4.09
N ASP A 7 9.72 1.11 3.31
CA ASP A 7 10.16 1.15 1.91
C ASP A 7 9.18 1.92 1.03
N VAL A 8 7.87 1.81 1.30
CA VAL A 8 6.82 2.53 0.57
C VAL A 8 6.93 4.03 0.77
N ILE A 9 7.07 4.51 2.01
CA ILE A 9 7.17 5.96 2.30
C ILE A 9 8.51 6.56 1.86
N THR A 10 9.55 5.73 1.72
CA THR A 10 10.85 6.17 1.19
C THR A 10 10.96 5.98 -0.33
N GLY A 11 9.90 5.53 -0.99
CA GLY A 11 9.86 5.36 -2.45
C GLY A 11 10.74 4.22 -2.97
N ARG A 12 11.19 3.30 -2.09
CA ARG A 12 11.99 2.12 -2.47
C ARG A 12 11.17 1.01 -3.08
N CYS A 13 9.86 0.98 -2.85
CA CYS A 13 8.93 0.08 -3.51
C CYS A 13 7.49 0.64 -3.51
N LEU A 14 6.67 0.19 -4.44
CA LEU A 14 5.25 0.48 -4.48
C LEU A 14 4.46 -0.41 -3.51
N PRO A 15 3.26 -0.01 -3.07
CA PRO A 15 2.42 -0.82 -2.20
C PRO A 15 2.18 -2.27 -2.69
N PRO A 16 1.95 -2.55 -4.00
CA PRO A 16 1.80 -3.92 -4.51
C PRO A 16 3.05 -4.81 -4.36
N GLU A 17 4.23 -4.22 -4.21
CA GLU A 17 5.49 -4.95 -3.98
C GLU A 17 5.66 -5.36 -2.51
N CYS A 18 4.79 -4.89 -1.62
CA CYS A 18 4.71 -5.39 -0.25
C CYS A 18 3.98 -6.74 -0.26
N PRO A 19 4.60 -7.83 0.26
CA PRO A 19 4.00 -9.17 0.20
C PRO A 19 2.69 -9.29 0.98
N LEU A 20 2.42 -8.35 1.88
CA LEU A 20 1.21 -8.32 2.70
C LEU A 20 0.08 -7.52 2.05
N PHE A 21 0.38 -6.63 1.10
CA PHE A 21 -0.57 -5.71 0.52
C PHE A 21 -1.69 -6.44 -0.21
N GLY A 22 -2.94 -6.10 0.11
CA GLY A 22 -4.12 -6.67 -0.55
C GLY A 22 -4.45 -8.12 -0.18
N ARG A 23 -3.56 -8.81 0.55
CA ARG A 23 -3.77 -10.17 1.06
C ARG A 23 -4.23 -10.14 2.50
N VAL A 24 -3.29 -9.91 3.41
CA VAL A 24 -3.57 -9.81 4.85
C VAL A 24 -3.66 -8.35 5.31
N CYS A 25 -2.92 -7.45 4.66
CA CYS A 25 -3.00 -6.02 4.90
C CYS A 25 -4.09 -5.43 4.01
N THR A 26 -5.21 -5.06 4.61
CA THR A 26 -6.39 -4.47 3.95
C THR A 26 -6.92 -3.29 4.80
N PRO A 27 -7.81 -2.44 4.28
CA PRO A 27 -8.39 -1.36 5.09
C PRO A 27 -9.17 -1.85 6.32
N VAL A 28 -9.75 -3.06 6.25
CA VAL A 28 -10.46 -3.69 7.38
C VAL A 28 -9.48 -4.31 8.38
N TYR A 29 -8.39 -4.91 7.88
CA TYR A 29 -7.34 -5.53 8.70
C TYR A 29 -5.97 -4.90 8.36
N PRO A 30 -5.68 -3.69 8.88
CA PRO A 30 -4.46 -3.00 8.55
C PRO A 30 -3.28 -3.55 9.36
N VAL A 31 -2.18 -3.89 8.69
CA VAL A 31 -0.96 -4.40 9.36
C VAL A 31 0.02 -3.26 9.68
N GLY A 32 0.01 -2.18 8.90
CA GLY A 32 0.95 -1.07 9.04
C GLY A 32 0.31 0.29 8.82
N PRO A 33 0.97 1.39 9.23
CA PRO A 33 0.39 2.72 9.28
C PRO A 33 -0.07 3.23 7.90
N CYS A 34 0.64 2.87 6.83
CA CYS A 34 0.26 3.25 5.47
C CYS A 34 -1.08 2.65 5.01
N MET A 35 -1.59 1.60 5.67
CA MET A 35 -2.91 1.03 5.41
C MET A 35 -3.98 1.52 6.40
N VAL A 36 -3.59 2.02 7.58
CA VAL A 36 -4.51 2.58 8.58
C VAL A 36 -5.00 3.97 8.16
N SER A 37 -4.07 4.83 7.71
CA SER A 37 -4.39 6.21 7.37
C SER A 37 -5.08 6.32 6.01
N SER A 38 -6.09 7.20 5.92
CA SER A 38 -6.75 7.57 4.65
C SER A 38 -5.83 8.25 3.66
N GLU A 39 -4.79 8.90 4.16
CA GLU A 39 -3.73 9.52 3.37
C GLU A 39 -2.52 8.57 3.18
N GLY A 40 -2.58 7.38 3.76
CA GLY A 40 -1.52 6.39 3.65
C GLY A 40 -1.39 5.87 2.22
N SER A 41 -0.15 5.80 1.71
CA SER A 41 0.12 5.36 0.33
C SER A 41 -0.45 3.98 0.02
N CYS A 42 -0.45 3.05 0.99
CA CYS A 42 -1.07 1.74 0.81
C CYS A 42 -2.60 1.85 0.76
N GLN A 43 -3.24 2.60 1.65
CA GLN A 43 -4.70 2.74 1.63
C GLN A 43 -5.18 3.44 0.36
N ALA A 44 -4.48 4.50 -0.06
CA ALA A 44 -4.72 5.17 -1.33
C ALA A 44 -4.58 4.19 -2.50
N HIS A 45 -3.48 3.46 -2.58
CA HIS A 45 -3.28 2.48 -3.65
C HIS A 45 -4.37 1.40 -3.62
N PHE A 46 -4.78 0.91 -2.45
CA PHE A 46 -5.86 -0.08 -2.33
C PHE A 46 -7.20 0.46 -2.83
N ARG A 47 -7.52 1.72 -2.52
CA ARG A 47 -8.76 2.41 -2.93
C ARG A 47 -8.78 2.78 -4.41
N TYR A 48 -7.62 3.08 -4.98
CA TYR A 48 -7.48 3.62 -6.34
C TYR A 48 -6.90 2.63 -7.35
N ARG A 49 -6.54 1.38 -6.97
CA ARG A 49 -5.88 0.38 -7.83
C ARG A 49 -6.51 0.11 -9.21
N GLY A 50 -7.79 0.45 -9.42
CA GLY A 50 -8.47 0.35 -10.72
C GLY A 50 -8.44 1.63 -11.58
N ARG A 51 -7.83 2.72 -11.10
CA ARG A 51 -7.75 4.03 -11.76
C ARG A 51 -6.30 4.48 -12.06
N THR A 52 -5.29 3.77 -11.59
CA THR A 52 -3.88 4.17 -11.67
C THR A 52 -3.02 3.36 -12.64
N ALA A 53 -3.61 2.52 -13.49
CA ALA A 53 -2.87 1.81 -14.55
C ALA A 53 -2.14 2.75 -15.53
N GLU A 54 -2.48 4.04 -15.55
CA GLU A 54 -1.88 5.07 -16.42
C GLU A 54 -0.65 5.80 -15.82
N ALA A 55 -0.27 5.56 -14.56
CA ALA A 55 0.82 6.31 -13.91
C ALA A 55 2.20 5.60 -13.95
N ALA A 56 2.30 4.44 -14.61
CA ALA A 56 3.52 3.63 -14.66
C ALA A 56 4.04 3.33 -16.08
N THR A 57 3.55 4.07 -17.09
CA THR A 57 4.16 4.14 -18.43
C THR A 57 4.90 5.46 -18.57
#